data_AF-A0A166TJB0-F1
#
_entry.id   AF-A0A166TJB0-F1
#
_cell.length_a   1.000
_cell.length_b   1.000
_cell.length_c   1.000
_cell.angle_alpha   90.00
_cell.angle_beta   90.00
_cell.angle_gamma   90.00
#
_symmetry.space_group_name_H-M   'P 1'
#
loop_
_entity.id
_entity.type
_entity.pdbx_description
1 polymer ?
#
loop_
_entity_poly.entity_id
_entity_poly.type
_entity_poly.pdbx_seq_one_letter_code
_entity_poly.pdbx_strand_id
1 'polypeptide(L)'
;MAVSRKRSKSEAEAKLSCDKPTAPIDFNDTPPCPADVISLPKDEDDLETLVEKISALAEVVSHNRSLAVWTGFAATPNPQRDPFDIAKAEADPRELGLFNRFDEIGRRLPASKQFDVLKNVKPLEKENKKTAARYEDMASCVDEVFGTRGATKENVCWIVENMEVMLPLVKFYLRVKRARRNLLGGQESLTSNELAEYQTVRKIRSVLGVRMQKCRIGKCSDKRLRGYDVVLLRRQNLTSPVLRAQHEGQMKTEGVREVEQIRFKRQRCAA
;
A
#
# COMPACT_ATOMS: atom_id res chain seq x y z
N MET A 1 -17.16 -59.53 -41.39
CA MET A 1 -17.18 -59.41 -39.92
C MET A 1 -16.16 -58.34 -39.51
N ALA A 2 -16.61 -57.14 -39.16
CA ALA A 2 -15.75 -56.04 -38.72
C ALA A 2 -16.08 -55.74 -37.24
N VAL A 3 -15.11 -55.95 -36.36
CA VAL A 3 -15.27 -55.79 -34.91
C VAL A 3 -14.82 -54.39 -34.51
N SER A 4 -15.80 -53.52 -34.26
CA SER A 4 -15.62 -52.21 -33.62
C SER A 4 -15.11 -52.36 -32.19
N ARG A 5 -13.86 -51.96 -31.94
CA ARG A 5 -13.33 -51.78 -30.57
C ARG A 5 -13.62 -50.36 -30.09
N LYS A 6 -14.69 -50.21 -29.28
CA LYS A 6 -14.92 -49.06 -28.41
C LYS A 6 -13.75 -48.92 -27.44
N ARG A 7 -13.01 -47.82 -27.51
CA ARG A 7 -12.00 -47.44 -26.52
C ARG A 7 -12.70 -46.60 -25.45
N SER A 8 -13.02 -47.21 -24.32
CA SER A 8 -13.54 -46.54 -23.13
C SER A 8 -12.47 -45.60 -22.58
N LYS A 9 -12.85 -44.32 -22.48
CA LYS A 9 -12.08 -43.22 -21.92
C LYS A 9 -12.36 -43.22 -20.42
N SER A 10 -11.38 -43.60 -19.59
CA SER A 10 -11.52 -43.53 -18.14
C SER A 10 -11.31 -42.10 -17.68
N GLU A 11 -12.42 -41.48 -17.27
CA GLU A 11 -12.50 -40.20 -16.57
C GLU A 11 -11.86 -40.30 -15.18
N ALA A 12 -10.78 -39.56 -14.98
CA ALA A 12 -10.32 -39.11 -13.67
C ALA A 12 -9.46 -37.85 -13.84
N GLU A 13 -9.93 -36.90 -14.66
CA GLU A 13 -9.42 -35.54 -14.67
C GLU A 13 -10.23 -34.74 -13.66
N ALA A 14 -9.63 -34.51 -12.49
CA ALA A 14 -10.06 -33.48 -11.56
C ALA A 14 -10.00 -32.13 -12.29
N LYS A 15 -11.13 -31.76 -12.90
CA LYS A 15 -11.38 -30.43 -13.42
C LYS A 15 -11.26 -29.47 -12.24
N LEU A 16 -10.18 -28.69 -12.20
CA LEU A 16 -10.15 -27.40 -11.53
C LEU A 16 -11.23 -26.53 -12.20
N SER A 17 -12.46 -26.69 -11.74
CA SER A 17 -13.64 -25.93 -12.14
C SER A 17 -13.37 -24.46 -11.84
N CYS A 18 -13.16 -23.70 -12.91
CA CYS A 18 -12.75 -22.30 -12.92
C CYS A 18 -13.92 -21.38 -13.31
N ASP A 19 -15.10 -21.53 -12.72
CA ASP A 19 -16.25 -20.64 -13.00
C ASP A 19 -17.09 -20.40 -11.74
N LYS A 20 -16.46 -19.90 -10.67
CA LYS A 20 -17.19 -19.25 -9.58
C LYS A 20 -16.74 -17.80 -9.46
N PRO A 21 -17.67 -16.84 -9.22
CA PRO A 21 -17.30 -15.48 -8.85
C PRO A 21 -16.35 -15.58 -7.66
N THR A 22 -15.11 -15.16 -7.86
CA THR A 22 -14.10 -15.21 -6.80
C THR A 22 -14.61 -14.31 -5.69
N ALA A 23 -14.87 -14.87 -4.50
CA ALA A 23 -15.28 -14.09 -3.35
C ALA A 23 -14.26 -12.97 -3.10
N PRO A 24 -14.68 -11.80 -2.58
CA PRO A 24 -13.75 -10.73 -2.26
C PRO A 24 -12.65 -11.24 -1.33
N ILE A 25 -11.42 -10.81 -1.57
CA ILE A 25 -10.26 -11.22 -0.76
C ILE A 25 -10.48 -10.77 0.68
N ASP A 26 -10.35 -11.69 1.62
CA ASP A 26 -10.39 -11.35 3.04
C ASP A 26 -9.00 -10.87 3.49
N PHE A 27 -8.92 -9.57 3.80
CA PHE A 27 -7.72 -8.92 4.33
C PHE A 27 -7.67 -8.90 5.87
N ASN A 28 -8.73 -9.32 6.54
CA ASN A 28 -8.81 -9.38 8.00
C ASN A 28 -8.50 -10.78 8.55
N ASP A 29 -8.54 -11.80 7.69
CA ASP A 29 -8.12 -13.16 8.02
C ASP A 29 -6.61 -13.22 8.26
N THR A 30 -6.25 -13.25 9.54
CA THR A 30 -4.87 -13.27 10.03
C THR A 30 -4.50 -14.67 10.51
N PRO A 31 -3.26 -15.12 10.28
CA PRO A 31 -2.80 -16.40 10.79
C PRO A 31 -2.93 -16.43 12.33
N PRO A 32 -3.52 -17.49 12.92
CA PRO A 32 -3.73 -17.59 14.36
C PRO A 32 -2.44 -17.54 15.17
N CYS A 33 -1.36 -18.10 14.62
CA CYS A 33 -0.04 -18.13 15.24
C CYS A 33 1.01 -17.52 14.29
N PRO A 34 2.04 -16.82 14.82
CA PRO A 34 3.18 -16.38 14.03
C PRO A 34 3.91 -17.51 13.29
N ALA A 35 3.81 -18.75 13.81
CA ALA A 35 4.38 -19.94 13.16
C ALA A 35 3.64 -20.35 11.87
N ASP A 36 2.39 -19.90 11.70
CA ASP A 36 1.57 -20.18 10.51
C ASP A 36 1.88 -19.21 9.36
N VAL A 37 2.76 -18.23 9.59
CA VAL A 37 3.20 -17.28 8.55
C VAL A 37 4.06 -18.01 7.52
N ILE A 38 3.59 -18.02 6.29
CA ILE A 38 4.25 -18.71 5.17
C ILE A 38 5.45 -17.88 4.72
N SER A 39 6.62 -18.51 4.66
CA SER A 39 7.83 -17.89 4.12
C SER A 39 7.72 -17.66 2.62
N LEU A 40 8.14 -16.49 2.14
CA LEU A 40 8.18 -16.22 0.71
C LEU A 40 9.19 -17.13 -0.01
N PRO A 41 8.83 -17.59 -1.23
CA PRO A 41 9.78 -18.22 -2.14
C PRO A 41 10.98 -17.31 -2.41
N LYS A 42 12.17 -17.89 -2.45
CA LYS A 42 13.44 -17.23 -2.75
C LYS A 42 14.08 -17.85 -4.00
N ASP A 43 14.93 -17.09 -4.65
CA ASP A 43 15.64 -17.54 -5.85
C ASP A 43 16.65 -18.67 -5.56
N GLU A 44 17.02 -18.88 -4.29
CA GLU A 44 17.96 -19.90 -3.78
C GLU A 44 17.25 -21.21 -3.38
N ASP A 45 15.93 -21.20 -3.17
CA ASP A 45 15.17 -22.36 -2.70
C ASP A 45 15.31 -23.55 -3.65
N ASP A 46 15.54 -24.76 -3.13
CA ASP A 46 15.54 -25.95 -3.98
C ASP A 46 14.15 -26.21 -4.57
N LEU A 47 14.04 -27.15 -5.51
CA LEU A 47 12.80 -27.36 -6.21
C LEU A 47 11.70 -27.96 -5.31
N GLU A 48 12.08 -28.75 -4.30
CA GLU A 48 11.15 -29.39 -3.38
C GLU A 48 10.54 -28.36 -2.41
N THR A 49 11.38 -27.57 -1.74
CA THR A 49 10.96 -26.47 -0.86
C THR A 49 10.17 -25.40 -1.62
N LEU A 50 10.53 -25.12 -2.88
CA LEU A 50 9.76 -24.21 -3.73
C LEU A 50 8.34 -24.74 -3.98
N VAL A 51 8.21 -26.02 -4.30
CA VAL A 51 6.89 -26.65 -4.52
C VAL A 51 6.07 -26.65 -3.23
N GLU A 52 6.68 -26.94 -2.08
CA GLU A 52 6.00 -26.90 -0.78
C GLU A 52 5.48 -25.50 -0.46
N LYS A 53 6.34 -24.48 -0.52
CA LYS A 53 5.96 -23.08 -0.26
C LYS A 53 4.85 -22.62 -1.18
N ILE A 54 4.94 -22.93 -2.48
CA ILE A 54 3.91 -22.51 -3.44
C ILE A 54 2.61 -23.28 -3.23
N SER A 55 2.67 -24.55 -2.86
CA SER A 55 1.46 -25.32 -2.52
C SER A 55 0.74 -24.69 -1.33
N ALA A 56 1.47 -24.33 -0.27
CA ALA A 56 0.91 -23.62 0.88
C ALA A 56 0.30 -22.26 0.47
N LEU A 57 0.98 -21.47 -0.36
CA LEU A 57 0.44 -20.22 -0.88
C LEU A 57 -0.81 -20.42 -1.73
N ALA A 58 -0.87 -21.51 -2.50
CA ALA A 58 -2.05 -21.83 -3.31
C ALA A 58 -3.25 -22.22 -2.47
N GLU A 59 -3.04 -22.87 -1.32
CA GLU A 59 -4.09 -23.09 -0.33
C GLU A 59 -4.61 -21.77 0.24
N VAL A 60 -3.75 -20.80 0.54
CA VAL A 60 -4.20 -19.46 0.95
C VAL A 60 -5.08 -18.82 -0.13
N VAL A 61 -4.70 -18.97 -1.41
CA VAL A 61 -5.51 -18.44 -2.52
C VAL A 61 -6.84 -19.18 -2.69
N SER A 62 -6.87 -20.51 -2.54
CA SER A 62 -8.10 -21.29 -2.71
C SER A 62 -9.16 -20.95 -1.66
N HIS A 63 -8.74 -20.48 -0.49
CA HIS A 63 -9.62 -20.00 0.59
C HIS A 63 -9.94 -18.49 0.49
N ASN A 64 -9.54 -17.80 -0.59
CA ASN A 64 -9.72 -16.33 -0.78
C ASN A 64 -9.08 -15.46 0.31
N ARG A 65 -8.06 -15.97 1.01
CA ARG A 65 -7.32 -15.26 2.06
C ARG A 65 -6.24 -14.39 1.47
N SER A 66 -5.85 -13.29 2.12
CA SER A 66 -4.75 -12.41 1.65
C SER A 66 -3.38 -13.10 1.73
N LEU A 67 -2.66 -13.13 0.60
CA LEU A 67 -1.27 -13.61 0.56
C LEU A 67 -0.34 -12.66 1.32
N ALA A 68 -0.59 -11.35 1.25
CA ALA A 68 0.22 -10.39 1.99
C ALA A 68 0.11 -10.61 3.51
N VAL A 69 -1.10 -10.84 4.03
CA VAL A 69 -1.32 -11.09 5.45
C VAL A 69 -0.68 -12.42 5.88
N TRP A 70 -0.93 -13.50 5.13
CA TRP A 70 -0.42 -14.84 5.46
C TRP A 70 1.09 -15.01 5.24
N THR A 71 1.75 -14.06 4.57
CA THR A 71 3.21 -13.98 4.46
C THR A 71 3.82 -12.90 5.36
N GLY A 72 3.02 -12.33 6.27
CA GLY A 72 3.48 -11.32 7.23
C GLY A 72 4.00 -10.04 6.56
N PHE A 73 3.45 -9.70 5.39
CA PHE A 73 3.87 -8.56 4.56
C PHE A 73 5.36 -8.61 4.15
N ALA A 74 5.99 -9.79 4.13
CA ALA A 74 7.41 -9.92 3.87
C ALA A 74 7.86 -9.43 2.47
N ALA A 75 6.92 -9.23 1.54
CA ALA A 75 7.21 -8.72 0.20
C ALA A 75 7.11 -7.19 0.10
N THR A 76 6.64 -6.52 1.15
CA THR A 76 6.50 -5.06 1.17
C THR A 76 7.79 -4.41 1.70
N PRO A 77 8.07 -3.15 1.34
CA PRO A 77 9.23 -2.42 1.88
C PRO A 77 9.16 -2.24 3.40
N ASN A 78 7.94 -2.09 3.94
CA ASN A 78 7.66 -1.93 5.37
C ASN A 78 6.72 -3.05 5.81
N PRO A 79 7.27 -4.15 6.38
CA PRO A 79 6.47 -5.24 6.96
C PRO A 79 5.64 -4.76 8.15
N GLN A 80 6.12 -3.73 8.86
CA GLN A 80 5.33 -3.03 9.86
C GLN A 80 4.31 -2.13 9.15
N ARG A 81 3.03 -2.37 9.42
CA ARG A 81 1.90 -1.76 8.71
C ARG A 81 1.19 -0.67 9.50
N ASP A 82 1.57 -0.49 10.77
CA ASP A 82 1.07 0.61 11.58
C ASP A 82 1.84 1.90 11.25
N PRO A 83 1.17 2.95 10.73
CA PRO A 83 1.81 4.24 10.47
C PRO A 83 2.40 4.89 11.72
N PHE A 84 1.84 4.63 12.91
CA PHE A 84 2.38 5.18 14.15
C PHE A 84 3.70 4.55 14.52
N ASP A 85 3.82 3.22 14.43
CA ASP A 85 5.09 2.58 14.73
C ASP A 85 6.18 2.92 13.71
N ILE A 86 5.85 3.02 12.42
CA ILE A 86 6.80 3.54 11.40
C ILE A 86 7.26 4.95 11.79
N ALA A 87 6.32 5.82 12.17
CA ALA A 87 6.65 7.17 12.59
C ALA A 87 7.50 7.19 13.87
N LYS A 88 7.23 6.32 14.85
CA LYS A 88 8.03 6.18 16.09
C LYS A 88 9.46 5.75 15.79
N ALA A 89 9.67 4.83 14.85
CA ALA A 89 10.99 4.34 14.48
C ALA A 89 11.87 5.43 13.84
N GLU A 90 11.26 6.38 13.11
CA GLU A 90 11.96 7.48 12.44
C GLU A 90 11.93 8.81 13.21
N ALA A 91 11.19 8.89 14.33
CA ALA A 91 10.96 10.12 15.07
C ALA A 91 12.21 10.60 15.82
N ASP A 92 12.38 11.92 15.87
CA ASP A 92 13.44 12.50 16.68
C ASP A 92 13.08 12.35 18.19
N PRO A 93 14.05 12.29 19.12
CA PRO A 93 13.77 12.08 20.54
C PRO A 93 12.80 13.10 21.16
N ARG A 94 12.82 14.34 20.68
CA ARG A 94 11.88 15.39 21.12
C ARG A 94 10.46 15.15 20.64
N GLU A 95 10.31 14.66 19.41
CA GLU A 95 9.01 14.32 18.81
C GLU A 95 8.41 13.13 19.56
N LEU A 96 9.21 12.08 19.78
CA LEU A 96 8.80 10.88 20.50
C LEU A 96 8.44 11.18 21.97
N GLY A 97 9.26 11.96 22.68
CA GLY A 97 8.99 12.33 24.06
C GLY A 97 7.70 13.12 24.23
N LEU A 98 7.38 14.02 23.29
CA LEU A 98 6.13 14.78 23.33
C LEU A 98 4.94 13.93 22.90
N PHE A 99 5.10 13.05 21.90
CA PHE A 99 4.07 12.11 21.50
C PHE A 99 3.71 11.13 22.63
N ASN A 100 4.69 10.54 23.33
CA ASN A 100 4.42 9.61 24.42
C ASN A 100 3.60 10.27 25.54
N ARG A 101 3.95 11.49 25.94
CA ARG A 101 3.15 12.27 26.91
C ARG A 101 1.75 12.58 26.39
N PHE A 102 1.62 12.86 25.10
CA PHE A 102 0.33 13.10 24.46
C PHE A 102 -0.52 11.83 24.42
N ASP A 103 0.09 10.68 24.19
CA ASP A 103 -0.55 9.36 24.20
C ASP A 103 -1.02 8.97 25.61
N GLU A 104 -0.20 9.23 26.64
CA GLU A 104 -0.51 9.00 28.06
C GLU A 104 -1.75 9.78 28.52
N ILE A 105 -1.97 10.99 28.00
CA ILE A 105 -3.17 11.82 28.29
C ILE A 105 -4.35 11.52 27.35
N GLY A 106 -4.31 10.41 26.60
CA GLY A 106 -5.38 9.98 25.72
C GLY A 106 -5.52 10.78 24.43
N ARG A 107 -4.41 11.35 23.93
CA ARG A 107 -4.33 12.15 22.70
C ARG A 107 -5.30 13.33 22.68
N ARG A 108 -5.47 13.96 23.83
CA ARG A 108 -6.26 15.18 23.98
C ARG A 108 -5.44 16.22 24.72
N LEU A 109 -5.30 17.40 24.11
CA LEU A 109 -4.58 18.48 24.75
C LEU A 109 -5.40 19.03 25.94
N PRO A 110 -4.74 19.45 27.03
CA PRO A 110 -5.40 20.16 28.11
C PRO A 110 -6.03 21.46 27.61
N ALA A 111 -7.10 21.93 28.27
CA ALA A 111 -7.78 23.18 27.92
C ALA A 111 -6.85 24.42 27.96
N SER A 112 -5.76 24.37 28.74
CA SER A 112 -4.74 25.42 28.79
C SER A 112 -3.91 25.55 27.50
N LYS A 113 -4.00 24.57 26.58
CA LYS A 113 -3.32 24.57 25.27
C LYS A 113 -4.33 24.58 24.12
N GLN A 114 -5.45 25.31 24.29
CA GLN A 114 -6.42 25.50 23.23
C GLN A 114 -5.81 26.25 22.04
N PHE A 115 -6.26 25.86 20.85
CA PHE A 115 -5.88 26.46 19.58
C PHE A 115 -7.16 26.87 18.85
N ASP A 116 -7.25 28.14 18.47
CA ASP A 116 -8.35 28.72 17.72
C ASP A 116 -7.89 28.97 16.28
N VAL A 117 -8.38 28.16 15.35
CA VAL A 117 -8.01 28.22 13.93
C VAL A 117 -8.26 29.61 13.32
N LEU A 118 -9.30 30.32 13.77
CA LEU A 118 -9.67 31.62 13.20
C LEU A 118 -8.82 32.76 13.77
N LYS A 119 -8.38 32.65 15.02
CA LYS A 119 -7.60 33.71 15.71
C LYS A 119 -6.10 33.50 15.63
N ASN A 120 -5.65 32.25 15.66
CA ASN A 120 -4.23 31.90 15.71
C ASN A 120 -3.68 31.77 14.29
N VAL A 121 -3.68 32.89 13.58
CA VAL A 121 -3.19 33.01 12.19
C VAL A 121 -2.04 34.00 12.14
N LYS A 122 -1.03 33.71 11.31
CA LYS A 122 0.02 34.66 10.96
C LYS A 122 0.34 34.57 9.47
N PRO A 123 0.33 35.69 8.72
CA PRO A 123 0.78 35.72 7.34
C PRO A 123 2.24 35.30 7.21
N LEU A 124 2.57 34.54 6.16
CA LEU A 124 3.96 34.25 5.83
C LEU A 124 4.62 35.48 5.16
N GLU A 125 5.44 36.20 5.92
CA GLU A 125 6.12 37.44 5.47
C GLU A 125 7.05 37.23 4.25
N LYS A 126 7.61 36.02 4.10
CA LYS A 126 8.49 35.65 2.97
C LYS A 126 8.08 34.30 2.42
N GLU A 127 7.35 34.29 1.31
CA GLU A 127 6.80 33.07 0.70
C GLU A 127 7.89 32.29 -0.05
N ASN A 128 8.77 31.62 0.70
CA ASN A 128 9.59 30.56 0.14
C ASN A 128 8.68 29.39 -0.22
N LYS A 129 8.59 29.05 -1.51
CA LYS A 129 7.75 27.96 -2.04
C LYS A 129 7.93 26.64 -1.26
N LYS A 130 9.16 26.32 -0.83
CA LYS A 130 9.43 25.09 -0.07
C LYS A 130 8.84 25.15 1.35
N THR A 131 8.97 26.29 2.02
CA THR A 131 8.42 26.50 3.36
C THR A 131 6.89 26.51 3.33
N ALA A 132 6.31 27.23 2.36
CA ALA A 132 4.86 27.27 2.17
C ALA A 132 4.28 25.87 1.94
N ALA A 133 4.87 25.08 1.05
CA ALA A 133 4.44 23.69 0.82
C ALA A 133 4.54 22.82 2.08
N ARG A 134 5.61 22.98 2.87
CA ARG A 134 5.78 22.24 4.13
C ARG A 134 4.72 22.63 5.17
N TYR A 135 4.39 23.92 5.29
CA TYR A 135 3.39 24.38 6.24
C TYR A 135 1.98 23.96 5.81
N GLU A 136 1.70 23.95 4.52
CA GLU A 136 0.47 23.37 3.99
C GLU A 136 0.33 21.89 4.36
N ASP A 137 1.40 21.12 4.20
CA ASP A 137 1.45 19.71 4.59
C ASP A 137 1.19 19.49 6.09
N MET A 138 1.70 20.40 6.92
CA MET A 138 1.55 20.39 8.38
C MET A 138 0.17 20.87 8.84
N ALA A 139 -0.55 21.65 8.04
CA ALA A 139 -1.82 22.24 8.42
C ALA A 139 -2.86 21.16 8.78
N SER A 140 -2.98 20.10 7.96
CA SER A 140 -3.85 18.97 8.32
C SER A 140 -3.40 18.22 9.58
N CYS A 141 -2.11 18.29 9.94
CA CYS A 141 -1.58 17.68 11.15
C CYS A 141 -1.93 18.51 12.39
N VAL A 142 -2.07 19.82 12.25
CA VAL A 142 -2.57 20.71 13.32
C VAL A 142 -4.00 20.31 13.68
N ASP A 143 -4.84 20.06 12.67
CA ASP A 143 -6.20 19.58 12.89
C ASP A 143 -6.24 18.26 13.69
N GLU A 144 -5.37 17.30 13.37
CA GLU A 144 -5.27 16.05 14.12
C GLU A 144 -4.77 16.24 15.57
N VAL A 145 -3.82 17.14 15.80
CA VAL A 145 -3.20 17.36 17.12
C VAL A 145 -4.10 18.16 18.06
N PHE A 146 -4.76 19.20 17.54
CA PHE A 146 -5.57 20.12 18.34
C PHE A 146 -7.07 19.79 18.30
N GLY A 147 -7.47 18.80 17.50
CA GLY A 147 -8.88 18.43 17.33
C GLY A 147 -9.68 19.53 16.61
N THR A 148 -9.03 20.28 15.72
CA THR A 148 -9.63 21.38 14.96
C THR A 148 -9.97 20.96 13.54
N ARG A 149 -10.55 21.86 12.75
CA ARG A 149 -10.81 21.63 11.32
C ARG A 149 -10.50 22.87 10.51
N GLY A 150 -9.79 22.69 9.41
CA GLY A 150 -9.53 23.75 8.44
C GLY A 150 -8.32 24.61 8.80
N ALA A 151 -7.36 24.07 9.56
CA ALA A 151 -6.08 24.73 9.74
C ALA A 151 -5.39 24.95 8.39
N THR A 152 -4.67 26.05 8.28
CA THR A 152 -3.96 26.51 7.07
C THR A 152 -2.45 26.67 7.34
N LYS A 153 -1.67 26.96 6.31
CA LYS A 153 -0.24 27.30 6.47
C LYS A 153 0.02 28.49 7.41
N GLU A 154 -0.92 29.44 7.51
CA GLU A 154 -0.82 30.61 8.39
C GLU A 154 -0.97 30.24 9.87
N ASN A 155 -1.81 29.23 10.15
CA ASN A 155 -1.93 28.65 11.47
C ASN A 155 -0.63 27.97 11.91
N VAL A 156 0.01 27.23 11.00
CA VAL A 156 1.31 26.61 11.26
C VAL A 156 2.37 27.67 11.51
N CYS A 157 2.37 28.76 10.74
CA CYS A 157 3.27 29.89 10.95
C CYS A 157 3.12 30.49 12.35
N TRP A 158 1.88 30.70 12.79
CA TRP A 158 1.59 31.18 14.14
C TRP A 158 2.09 30.22 15.23
N ILE A 159 1.89 28.90 15.06
CA ILE A 159 2.36 27.87 16.01
C ILE A 159 3.88 27.89 16.15
N VAL A 160 4.61 28.03 15.04
CA VAL A 160 6.08 28.06 15.06
C VAL A 160 6.61 29.19 15.94
N GLU A 161 5.93 30.34 15.98
CA GLU A 161 6.37 31.51 16.76
C GLU A 161 5.81 31.54 18.18
N ASN A 162 4.54 31.15 18.38
CA ASN A 162 3.83 31.35 19.65
C ASN A 162 3.69 30.05 20.47
N MET A 163 3.83 28.88 19.83
CA MET A 163 3.67 27.58 20.45
C MET A 163 4.77 26.60 19.99
N GLU A 164 6.03 27.06 19.97
CA GLU A 164 7.17 26.25 19.52
C GLU A 164 7.25 24.89 20.23
N VAL A 165 6.86 24.84 21.51
CA VAL A 165 6.82 23.62 22.33
C VAL A 165 5.91 22.55 21.74
N MET A 166 4.86 22.93 20.98
CA MET A 166 3.93 22.00 20.33
C MET A 166 4.40 21.55 18.94
N LEU A 167 5.37 22.25 18.35
CA LEU A 167 5.86 21.97 17.00
C LEU A 167 6.39 20.53 16.82
N PRO A 168 7.12 19.91 17.77
CA PRO A 168 7.54 18.52 17.65
C PRO A 168 6.37 17.54 17.50
N LEU A 169 5.23 17.80 18.13
CA LEU A 169 4.06 16.92 18.03
C LEU A 169 3.41 17.04 16.65
N VAL A 170 3.29 18.26 16.11
CA VAL A 170 2.80 18.47 14.74
C VAL A 170 3.73 17.81 13.72
N LYS A 171 5.05 17.89 13.92
CA LYS A 171 6.04 17.19 13.07
C LYS A 171 5.93 15.67 13.17
N PHE A 172 5.68 15.12 14.36
CA PHE A 172 5.41 13.70 14.54
C PHE A 172 4.20 13.25 13.71
N TYR A 173 3.09 13.98 13.77
CA TYR A 173 1.90 13.68 12.95
C TYR A 173 2.15 13.84 11.45
N LEU A 174 3.03 14.77 11.04
CA LEU A 174 3.47 14.85 9.65
C LEU A 174 4.22 13.56 9.22
N ARG A 175 5.00 12.94 10.10
CA ARG A 175 5.63 11.64 9.83
C ARG A 175 4.58 10.52 9.74
N VAL A 176 3.60 10.49 10.63
CA VAL A 176 2.47 9.55 10.54
C VAL A 176 1.74 9.69 9.20
N LYS A 177 1.46 10.93 8.76
CA LYS A 177 0.86 11.22 7.44
C LYS A 177 1.72 10.70 6.29
N ARG A 178 3.04 10.88 6.36
CA ARG A 178 3.98 10.35 5.35
C ARG A 178 4.04 8.82 5.38
N ALA A 179 4.06 8.20 6.55
CA ALA A 179 4.02 6.76 6.71
C ALA A 179 2.74 6.16 6.11
N ARG A 180 1.57 6.77 6.37
CA ARG A 180 0.30 6.42 5.72
C ARG A 180 0.43 6.47 4.19
N ARG A 181 0.96 7.56 3.64
CA ARG A 181 1.16 7.72 2.19
C ARG A 181 2.13 6.68 1.61
N ASN A 182 3.23 6.41 2.30
CA ASN A 182 4.24 5.45 1.87
C ASN A 182 3.70 4.01 1.87
N LEU A 183 2.88 3.66 2.86
CA LEU A 183 2.18 2.38 2.93
C LEU A 183 1.17 2.17 1.80
N LEU A 184 0.70 3.26 1.18
CA LEU A 184 -0.13 3.26 -0.03
C LEU A 184 0.69 3.40 -1.31
N GLY A 185 2.03 3.41 -1.23
CA GLY A 185 2.91 3.60 -2.39
C GLY A 185 2.71 4.94 -3.10
N GLY A 186 2.17 5.94 -2.40
CA GLY A 186 1.78 7.23 -2.99
C GLY A 186 0.51 7.20 -3.83
N GLN A 187 -0.23 6.09 -3.83
CA GLN A 187 -1.49 5.96 -4.57
C GLN A 187 -2.70 6.22 -3.67
N GLU A 188 -3.78 6.75 -4.24
CA GLU A 188 -5.03 7.01 -3.51
C GLU A 188 -6.12 5.98 -3.81
N SER A 189 -5.95 5.15 -4.86
CA SER A 189 -6.98 4.22 -5.33
C SER A 189 -6.93 2.84 -4.69
N LEU A 190 -5.78 2.44 -4.14
CA LEU A 190 -5.61 1.17 -3.44
C LEU A 190 -5.60 1.41 -1.94
N THR A 191 -6.30 0.57 -1.20
CA THR A 191 -6.03 0.43 0.22
C THR A 191 -4.61 -0.11 0.40
N SER A 192 -4.04 0.13 1.59
CA SER A 192 -2.68 -0.32 1.87
C SER A 192 -2.57 -1.84 1.68
N ASN A 193 -3.57 -2.61 2.13
CA ASN A 193 -3.54 -4.08 2.08
C ASN A 193 -3.66 -4.61 0.65
N GLU A 194 -4.44 -3.97 -0.21
CA GLU A 194 -4.50 -4.34 -1.63
C GLU A 194 -3.16 -4.08 -2.35
N LEU A 195 -2.49 -2.97 -2.03
CA LEU A 195 -1.15 -2.72 -2.58
C LEU A 195 -0.14 -3.77 -2.11
N ALA A 196 -0.18 -4.13 -0.83
CA ALA A 196 0.68 -5.16 -0.28
C ALA A 196 0.42 -6.53 -0.91
N GLU A 197 -0.85 -6.87 -1.14
CA GLU A 197 -1.27 -8.06 -1.85
C GLU A 197 -0.69 -8.10 -3.27
N TYR A 198 -0.83 -7.00 -4.02
CA TYR A 198 -0.26 -6.86 -5.35
C TYR A 198 1.26 -7.04 -5.35
N GLN A 199 1.97 -6.39 -4.42
CA GLN A 199 3.43 -6.51 -4.28
C GLN A 199 3.85 -7.96 -3.97
N THR A 200 3.11 -8.63 -3.09
CA THR A 200 3.35 -10.02 -2.69
C THR A 200 3.19 -10.97 -3.88
N VAL A 201 2.06 -10.87 -4.59
CA VAL A 201 1.81 -11.66 -5.80
C VAL A 201 2.91 -11.43 -6.84
N ARG A 202 3.27 -10.16 -7.10
CA ARG A 202 4.31 -9.82 -8.07
C ARG A 202 5.67 -10.42 -7.70
N LYS A 203 6.04 -10.39 -6.42
CA LYS A 203 7.31 -10.96 -5.93
C LYS A 203 7.34 -12.48 -6.11
N ILE A 204 6.29 -13.18 -5.69
CA ILE A 204 6.18 -14.65 -5.82
C ILE A 204 6.30 -15.06 -7.30
N ARG A 205 5.57 -14.37 -8.20
CA ARG A 205 5.60 -14.65 -9.64
C ARG A 205 6.98 -14.41 -10.27
N SER A 206 7.70 -13.38 -9.81
CA SER A 206 9.07 -13.12 -10.27
C SER A 206 9.99 -14.30 -9.96
N VAL A 207 9.98 -14.80 -8.72
CA VAL A 207 10.81 -15.94 -8.30
C VAL A 207 10.43 -17.20 -9.07
N LEU A 208 9.12 -17.44 -9.22
CA LEU A 208 8.58 -18.53 -10.02
C LEU A 208 9.05 -18.50 -11.47
N GLY A 209 8.99 -17.33 -12.12
CA GLY A 209 9.41 -17.15 -13.50
C GLY A 209 10.90 -17.48 -13.71
N VAL A 210 11.77 -16.97 -12.81
CA VAL A 210 13.21 -17.26 -12.84
C VAL A 210 13.48 -18.75 -12.67
N ARG A 211 12.80 -19.40 -11.70
CA ARG A 211 12.96 -20.82 -11.43
C ARG A 211 12.46 -21.69 -12.59
N MET A 212 11.29 -21.39 -13.14
CA MET A 212 10.75 -22.10 -14.30
C MET A 212 11.66 -21.98 -15.53
N GLN A 213 12.27 -20.80 -15.76
CA GLN A 213 13.23 -20.63 -16.86
C GLN A 213 14.49 -21.51 -16.66
N LYS A 214 15.02 -21.59 -15.43
CA LYS A 214 16.14 -22.48 -15.08
C LYS A 214 15.76 -23.98 -15.19
N CYS A 215 14.53 -24.33 -14.85
CA CYS A 215 14.03 -25.71 -14.82
C CYS A 215 13.47 -26.23 -16.16
N ARG A 216 13.44 -25.42 -17.23
CA ARG A 216 13.08 -25.88 -18.60
C ARG A 216 13.92 -27.07 -19.11
N ILE A 217 14.96 -27.46 -18.37
CA ILE A 217 15.88 -28.57 -18.63
C ILE A 217 15.41 -29.91 -17.98
N GLY A 218 14.41 -29.93 -17.07
CA GLY A 218 14.00 -31.13 -16.33
C GLY A 218 12.48 -31.38 -16.26
N LYS A 219 12.03 -32.57 -16.70
CA LYS A 219 10.60 -32.95 -16.83
C LYS A 219 10.05 -33.53 -15.51
N CYS A 220 9.18 -32.79 -14.80
CA CYS A 220 7.92 -33.26 -14.15
C CYS A 220 7.30 -32.16 -13.25
N SER A 221 8.13 -31.47 -12.45
CA SER A 221 7.72 -30.41 -11.51
C SER A 221 7.17 -29.14 -12.16
N ASP A 222 7.50 -28.93 -13.43
CA ASP A 222 7.12 -27.76 -14.24
C ASP A 222 5.59 -27.65 -14.48
N LYS A 223 4.82 -28.76 -14.40
CA LYS A 223 3.36 -28.72 -14.57
C LYS A 223 2.63 -28.13 -13.37
N ARG A 224 3.06 -28.45 -12.14
CA ARG A 224 2.45 -27.92 -10.90
C ARG A 224 2.74 -26.43 -10.76
N LEU A 225 4.00 -26.02 -10.96
CA LEU A 225 4.41 -24.61 -10.92
C LEU A 225 3.64 -23.74 -11.95
N ARG A 226 3.42 -24.27 -13.16
CA ARG A 226 2.56 -23.61 -14.15
C ARG A 226 1.12 -23.40 -13.67
N GLY A 227 0.52 -24.40 -13.02
CA GLY A 227 -0.83 -24.27 -12.45
C GLY A 227 -0.92 -23.15 -11.43
N TYR A 228 0.11 -23.04 -10.57
CA TYR A 228 0.18 -21.98 -9.57
C TYR A 228 0.43 -20.59 -10.15
N ASP A 229 1.26 -20.45 -11.20
CA ASP A 229 1.44 -19.16 -11.89
C ASP A 229 0.12 -18.67 -12.51
N VAL A 230 -0.73 -19.56 -13.03
CA VAL A 230 -2.07 -19.18 -13.53
C VAL A 230 -2.96 -18.62 -12.42
N VAL A 231 -2.95 -19.26 -11.24
CA VAL A 231 -3.72 -18.79 -10.07
C VAL A 231 -3.23 -17.41 -9.62
N LEU A 232 -1.91 -17.22 -9.54
CA LEU A 232 -1.31 -15.94 -9.18
C LEU A 232 -1.52 -14.86 -10.25
N LEU A 233 -1.49 -15.20 -11.53
CA LEU A 233 -1.78 -14.29 -12.64
C LEU A 233 -3.23 -13.81 -12.58
N ARG A 234 -4.18 -14.70 -12.31
CA ARG A 234 -5.59 -14.31 -12.13
C ARG A 234 -5.76 -13.38 -10.94
N ARG A 235 -5.11 -13.70 -9.82
CA ARG A 235 -5.15 -12.86 -8.61
C ARG A 235 -4.52 -11.48 -8.85
N GLN A 236 -3.40 -11.42 -9.56
CA GLN A 236 -2.80 -10.17 -10.00
C GLN A 236 -3.75 -9.38 -10.91
N ASN A 237 -4.43 -10.06 -11.84
CA ASN A 237 -5.39 -9.43 -12.74
C ASN A 237 -6.65 -8.91 -12.02
N LEU A 238 -7.04 -9.48 -10.89
CA LEU A 238 -8.12 -8.92 -10.05
C LEU A 238 -7.68 -7.62 -9.36
N THR A 239 -6.41 -7.54 -8.94
CA THR A 239 -5.82 -6.32 -8.36
C THR A 239 -5.36 -5.28 -9.40
N SER A 240 -5.28 -5.65 -10.68
CA SER A 240 -4.78 -4.82 -11.80
C SER A 240 -5.73 -3.70 -12.29
N PRO A 241 -7.06 -3.89 -12.39
CA PRO A 241 -7.96 -2.80 -12.79
C PRO A 241 -7.94 -1.62 -11.81
N VAL A 242 -7.55 -1.82 -10.56
CA VAL A 242 -7.34 -0.73 -9.58
C VAL A 242 -6.11 0.14 -9.92
N LEU A 243 -5.15 -0.41 -10.68
CA LEU A 243 -4.00 0.33 -11.23
C LEU A 243 -4.31 0.96 -12.60
N ARG A 244 -5.17 0.35 -13.44
CA ARG A 244 -5.52 0.90 -14.78
C ARG A 244 -6.41 2.14 -14.72
N ALA A 245 -7.30 2.25 -13.72
CA ALA A 245 -8.14 3.44 -13.54
C ALA A 245 -7.31 4.74 -13.38
N GLN A 246 -6.03 4.64 -13.00
CA GLN A 246 -5.13 5.79 -12.88
C GLN A 246 -4.50 6.25 -14.20
N HIS A 247 -4.25 5.36 -15.17
CA HIS A 247 -3.68 5.82 -16.44
C HIS A 247 -4.69 6.68 -17.24
N GLU A 248 -5.99 6.43 -17.04
CA GLU A 248 -7.06 7.22 -17.62
C GLU A 248 -7.35 8.51 -16.83
N GLY A 249 -7.20 8.48 -15.49
CA GLY A 249 -7.37 9.66 -14.64
C GLY A 249 -6.20 10.65 -14.77
N GLN A 250 -4.97 10.16 -14.77
CA GLN A 250 -3.75 10.97 -14.80
C GLN A 250 -3.57 11.66 -16.17
N MET A 251 -3.90 10.98 -17.28
CA MET A 251 -3.93 11.60 -18.62
C MET A 251 -5.05 12.63 -18.79
N LYS A 252 -6.18 12.49 -18.09
CA LYS A 252 -7.23 13.53 -18.08
C LYS A 252 -6.79 14.79 -17.33
N THR A 253 -6.13 14.65 -16.17
CA THR A 253 -5.62 15.82 -15.41
C THR A 253 -4.42 16.52 -16.08
N GLU A 254 -3.54 15.78 -16.76
CA GLU A 254 -2.44 16.38 -17.53
C GLU A 254 -2.95 17.06 -18.80
N GLY A 255 -3.91 16.45 -19.51
CA GLY A 255 -4.54 17.07 -20.69
C GLY A 255 -5.31 18.36 -20.36
N VAL A 256 -5.96 18.46 -19.20
CA VAL A 256 -6.62 19.70 -18.76
C VAL A 256 -5.60 20.79 -18.44
N ARG A 257 -4.47 20.46 -17.79
CA ARG A 257 -3.39 21.42 -17.51
C ARG A 257 -2.68 21.90 -18.77
N GLU A 258 -2.52 21.04 -19.78
CA GLU A 258 -1.90 21.41 -21.06
C GLU A 258 -2.82 22.32 -21.90
N VAL A 259 -4.13 22.03 -21.91
CA VAL A 259 -5.13 22.89 -22.58
C VAL A 259 -5.25 24.26 -21.92
N GLU A 260 -5.21 24.35 -20.59
CA GLU A 260 -5.19 25.63 -19.87
C GLU A 260 -3.91 26.44 -20.14
N GLN A 261 -2.74 25.80 -20.19
CA GLN A 261 -1.49 26.47 -20.54
C GLN A 261 -1.47 26.98 -21.98
N ILE A 262 -2.05 26.24 -22.93
CA ILE A 262 -2.19 26.67 -24.33
C ILE A 262 -3.16 27.86 -24.44
N ARG A 263 -4.25 27.87 -23.66
CA ARG A 263 -5.24 28.95 -23.64
C ARG A 263 -4.65 30.24 -23.07
N PHE A 264 -3.85 30.16 -22.01
CA PHE A 264 -3.13 31.30 -21.43
C PHE A 264 -2.04 31.86 -22.36
N LYS A 265 -1.34 31.02 -23.12
CA LYS A 265 -0.35 31.49 -24.10
C LYS A 265 -0.99 32.23 -25.27
N ARG A 266 -2.17 31.80 -25.73
CA ARG A 266 -2.89 32.47 -26.83
C ARG A 266 -3.46 33.83 -26.44
N GLN A 267 -3.87 34.03 -25.19
CA GLN A 267 -4.36 35.33 -24.71
C GLN A 267 -3.24 36.38 -24.54
N ARG A 268 -1.98 35.96 -24.34
CA ARG A 268 -0.83 36.87 -24.26
C ARG A 268 -0.29 37.34 -25.61
N CYS A 269 -0.67 36.69 -26.71
CA CYS A 269 -0.27 37.10 -28.06
C CYS A 269 -1.29 38.03 -28.74
N ALA A 270 -2.37 38.39 -28.05
CA ALA A 270 -3.46 39.22 -28.56
C ALA A 270 -3.64 40.54 -27.77
N ALA A 271 -2.64 40.92 -26.96
CA ALA A 271 -2.56 42.21 -26.28
C ALA A 271 -1.33 42.98 -26.78
#